data_AF-A0A017TIY9-F1
#
_entry.id   AF-A0A017TIY9-F1
#
_cell.length_a   1.000
_cell.length_b   1.000
_cell.length_c   1.000
_cell.angle_alpha   90.00
_cell.angle_beta   90.00
_cell.angle_gamma   90.00
#
_symmetry.space_group_name_H-M   'P 1'
#
loop_
_entity.id
_entity.type
_entity.pdbx_description
1 polymer ?
#
loop_
_entity_poly.entity_id
_entity_poly.type
_entity_poly.pdbx_seq_one_letter_code
_entity_poly.pdbx_strand_id
1 'polypeptide(L)'
;MLALLLSAAAVFLHVRYGLLAGALLPCIAFVVVGVLAAKATTDARAALWRAVCLGITDPRQRPLQKADPLLMAPSAITLFKLASTLDAVRRGDTARAAEEVTGVNRSLLRAEEERLLNAARALIALDLGDRMLAAQLAAPVLPTGSGEFDARLGRVVVAEAWRSQSRLSAVDDAFRGRGLGVDLGTPLNRLAALVRVRVAPEAGDDLPASDVRALGDEARALGEDAFAAELETRTRATMYR
;
A
#
# COMPACT_ATOMS: atom_id res chain seq x y z
N MET A 1 -1.56 -7.18 -34.15
CA MET A 1 -0.61 -8.18 -34.69
C MET A 1 -1.05 -9.62 -34.42
N LEU A 2 -1.33 -10.01 -33.17
CA LEU A 2 -1.75 -11.38 -32.81
C LEU A 2 -3.04 -11.84 -33.52
N ALA A 3 -4.07 -10.98 -33.55
CA ALA A 3 -5.33 -11.29 -34.23
C ALA A 3 -5.16 -11.48 -35.76
N LEU A 4 -4.24 -10.73 -36.37
CA LEU A 4 -3.87 -10.83 -37.79
C LEU A 4 -3.14 -12.15 -38.08
N LEU A 5 -2.24 -12.57 -37.19
CA LEU A 5 -1.57 -13.86 -37.29
C LEU A 5 -2.54 -15.03 -37.09
N LEU A 6 -3.49 -14.92 -36.16
CA LEU A 6 -4.50 -15.95 -35.91
C LEU A 6 -5.50 -16.07 -37.05
N SER A 7 -5.92 -14.95 -37.64
CA SER A 7 -6.79 -14.96 -38.83
C SER A 7 -6.04 -15.49 -40.06
N ALA A 8 -4.77 -15.12 -40.27
CA ALA A 8 -3.94 -15.69 -41.34
C ALA A 8 -3.70 -17.20 -41.16
N ALA A 9 -3.42 -17.65 -39.94
CA ALA A 9 -3.29 -19.08 -39.61
C ALA A 9 -4.62 -19.83 -39.82
N ALA A 10 -5.75 -19.20 -39.49
CA ALA A 10 -7.06 -19.80 -39.68
C ALA A 10 -7.45 -19.95 -41.15
N VAL A 11 -7.14 -18.93 -41.97
CA VAL A 11 -7.29 -19.02 -43.42
C VAL A 11 -6.37 -20.10 -44.00
N PHE A 12 -5.11 -20.18 -43.55
CA PHE A 12 -4.17 -21.20 -44.00
C PHE A 12 -4.65 -22.62 -43.65
N LEU A 13 -5.15 -22.84 -42.43
CA LEU A 13 -5.71 -24.12 -41.98
C LEU A 13 -7.00 -24.49 -42.73
N HIS A 14 -7.88 -23.51 -43.01
CA HIS A 14 -9.08 -23.71 -43.82
C HIS A 14 -8.74 -24.17 -45.24
N VAL A 15 -7.81 -23.46 -45.90
CA VAL A 15 -7.38 -23.74 -47.28
C VAL A 15 -6.61 -25.06 -47.39
N ARG A 16 -5.80 -25.40 -46.38
CA ARG A 16 -4.92 -26.59 -46.43
C ARG A 16 -5.58 -27.88 -45.95
N TYR A 17 -6.52 -27.79 -45.00
CA TYR A 17 -7.09 -28.97 -44.32
C TYR A 17 -8.63 -29.07 -44.42
N GLY A 18 -9.32 -28.14 -45.09
CA GLY A 18 -10.77 -28.20 -45.29
C GLY A 18 -11.61 -27.99 -44.02
N LEU A 19 -10.99 -27.54 -42.93
CA LEU A 19 -11.68 -27.19 -41.69
C LEU A 19 -12.58 -25.97 -41.94
N LEU A 20 -13.90 -26.15 -42.01
CA LEU A 20 -14.91 -25.09 -42.16
C LEU A 20 -14.48 -23.80 -41.44
N ALA A 21 -14.58 -22.64 -42.10
CA ALA A 21 -14.12 -21.34 -41.58
C ALA A 21 -14.67 -20.99 -40.17
N GLY A 22 -15.74 -21.66 -39.72
CA GLY A 22 -16.28 -21.58 -38.36
C GLY A 22 -15.54 -22.37 -37.26
N ALA A 23 -14.66 -23.31 -37.60
CA ALA A 23 -14.00 -24.19 -36.63
C ALA A 23 -12.95 -23.46 -35.77
N LEU A 24 -12.34 -22.39 -36.29
CA LEU A 24 -11.30 -21.62 -35.60
C LEU A 24 -11.82 -20.33 -34.96
N LEU A 25 -13.05 -19.91 -35.30
CA LEU A 25 -13.75 -18.81 -34.65
C LEU A 25 -13.77 -18.90 -33.10
N PRO A 26 -14.10 -20.05 -32.47
CA PRO A 26 -14.06 -20.15 -31.01
C PRO A 26 -12.66 -19.99 -30.44
N CYS A 27 -11.62 -20.49 -31.13
CA CYS A 27 -10.22 -20.31 -30.70
C CYS A 27 -9.79 -18.85 -30.79
N ILE A 28 -10.12 -18.16 -31.88
CA ILE A 28 -9.83 -16.73 -32.05
C ILE A 28 -10.57 -15.91 -30.99
N ALA A 29 -11.87 -16.19 -30.80
CA ALA A 29 -12.69 -15.52 -29.78
C ALA A 29 -12.11 -15.72 -28.38
N PHE A 30 -11.73 -16.95 -28.03
CA PHE A 30 -11.09 -17.27 -26.75
C PHE A 30 -9.78 -16.50 -26.55
N VAL A 31 -8.92 -16.45 -27.57
CA VAL A 31 -7.66 -15.69 -27.48
C VAL A 31 -7.92 -14.19 -27.35
N VAL A 32 -8.86 -13.63 -28.11
CA VAL A 32 -9.23 -12.21 -28.01
C VAL A 32 -9.75 -11.89 -26.61
N VAL A 33 -10.65 -12.71 -26.05
CA VAL A 33 -11.16 -12.55 -24.68
C VAL A 33 -10.02 -12.65 -23.66
N GLY A 34 -9.12 -13.62 -23.82
CA GLY A 34 -7.95 -13.76 -22.95
C GLY A 34 -7.01 -12.55 -22.98
N VAL A 35 -6.75 -11.98 -24.17
CA VAL A 35 -5.93 -10.77 -24.32
C VAL A 35 -6.63 -9.55 -23.71
N LEU A 36 -7.93 -9.38 -23.93
CA LEU A 36 -8.71 -8.28 -23.34
C LEU A 36 -8.75 -8.39 -21.81
N ALA A 37 -8.95 -9.59 -21.27
CA ALA A 37 -8.91 -9.86 -19.84
C ALA A 37 -7.52 -9.54 -19.25
N ALA A 38 -6.45 -10.01 -19.90
CA ALA A 38 -5.08 -9.72 -19.48
C ALA A 38 -4.83 -8.20 -19.46
N LYS A 39 -5.18 -7.49 -20.54
CA LYS A 39 -5.06 -6.03 -20.64
C LYS A 39 -5.82 -5.32 -19.53
N ALA A 40 -7.09 -5.66 -19.32
CA ALA A 40 -7.92 -5.08 -18.27
C ALA A 40 -7.29 -5.27 -16.88
N THR A 41 -6.72 -6.43 -16.59
CA THR A 41 -6.04 -6.65 -15.30
C THR A 41 -4.75 -5.86 -15.16
N THR A 42 -3.97 -5.69 -16.24
CA THR A 42 -2.76 -4.86 -16.21
C THR A 42 -3.09 -3.39 -16.02
N ASP A 43 -4.13 -2.88 -16.71
CA ASP A 43 -4.62 -1.51 -16.57
C ASP A 43 -5.17 -1.27 -15.16
N ALA A 44 -5.91 -2.23 -14.59
CA ALA A 44 -6.43 -2.16 -13.23
C ALA A 44 -5.32 -2.14 -12.18
N ARG A 45 -4.25 -2.93 -12.35
CA ARG A 45 -3.06 -2.85 -11.48
C ARG A 45 -2.36 -1.51 -11.58
N ALA A 46 -2.19 -1.00 -12.81
CA ALA A 46 -1.60 0.33 -13.00
C ALA A 46 -2.47 1.42 -12.37
N ALA A 47 -3.80 1.31 -12.41
CA ALA A 47 -4.70 2.22 -11.71
C ALA A 47 -4.57 2.11 -10.18
N LEU A 48 -4.49 0.89 -9.63
CA LEU A 48 -4.27 0.65 -8.21
C LEU A 48 -2.97 1.30 -7.73
N TRP A 49 -1.85 1.04 -8.40
CA TRP A 49 -0.56 1.61 -7.99
C TRP A 49 -0.51 3.14 -8.17
N ARG A 50 -1.18 3.69 -9.19
CA ARG A 50 -1.34 5.14 -9.29
C ARG A 50 -2.14 5.72 -8.13
N ALA A 51 -3.24 5.07 -7.73
CA ALA A 51 -4.06 5.51 -6.60
C ALA A 51 -3.27 5.52 -5.28
N VAL A 52 -2.31 4.60 -5.14
CA VAL A 52 -1.48 4.37 -3.94
C VAL A 52 -0.25 5.29 -3.90
N CYS A 53 0.46 5.44 -5.03
CA CYS A 53 1.78 6.06 -5.09
C CYS A 53 1.76 7.53 -5.54
N LEU A 54 0.76 7.95 -6.32
CA LEU A 54 0.68 9.34 -6.77
C LEU A 54 0.06 10.24 -5.69
N GLY A 55 0.50 11.51 -5.66
CA GLY A 55 -0.06 12.51 -4.76
C GLY A 55 -1.55 12.73 -5.00
N ILE A 56 -2.27 13.14 -3.95
CA ILE A 56 -3.73 13.34 -4.02
C ILE A 56 -4.17 14.41 -5.03
N THR A 57 -3.26 15.34 -5.35
CA THR A 57 -3.45 16.42 -6.32
C THR A 57 -3.13 16.00 -7.76
N ASP A 58 -2.52 14.83 -7.99
CA ASP A 58 -2.19 14.35 -9.33
C ASP A 58 -3.48 13.88 -10.05
N PRO A 59 -3.82 14.45 -11.22
CA PRO A 59 -5.01 14.04 -11.96
C PRO A 59 -5.00 12.56 -12.38
N ARG A 60 -3.81 11.94 -12.51
CA ARG A 60 -3.64 10.53 -12.90
C ARG A 60 -3.87 9.56 -11.74
N GLN A 61 -3.93 10.06 -10.50
CA GLN A 61 -4.16 9.28 -9.29
C GLN A 61 -5.58 8.71 -9.26
N ARG A 62 -6.58 9.47 -9.75
CA ARG A 62 -7.97 9.03 -9.72
C ARG A 62 -8.19 7.85 -10.67
N PRO A 63 -8.85 6.77 -10.21
CA PRO A 63 -9.28 5.71 -11.11
C PRO A 63 -10.30 6.28 -12.10
N LEU A 64 -9.89 6.41 -13.38
CA LEU A 64 -10.71 6.97 -14.46
C LEU A 64 -11.85 6.04 -14.88
N GLN A 65 -11.70 4.73 -14.64
CA GLN A 65 -12.62 3.71 -15.09
C GLN A 65 -13.36 3.11 -13.90
N LYS A 66 -14.70 3.16 -13.94
CA LYS A 66 -15.53 2.36 -13.04
C LYS A 66 -15.45 0.90 -13.47
N ALA A 67 -15.47 -0.02 -12.51
CA ALA A 67 -15.52 -1.43 -12.82
C ALA A 67 -16.80 -1.75 -13.60
N ASP A 68 -16.65 -2.28 -14.82
CA ASP A 68 -17.77 -2.75 -15.65
C ASP A 68 -17.86 -4.28 -15.54
N PRO A 69 -18.86 -4.83 -14.83
CA PRO A 69 -18.97 -6.26 -14.61
C PRO A 69 -19.30 -7.07 -15.86
N LEU A 70 -19.80 -6.46 -16.93
CA LEU A 70 -20.18 -7.16 -18.16
C LEU A 70 -18.98 -7.38 -19.09
N LEU A 71 -17.98 -6.49 -19.04
CA LEU A 71 -16.89 -6.44 -20.01
C LEU A 71 -15.50 -6.67 -19.40
N MET A 72 -15.40 -6.79 -18.07
CA MET A 72 -14.12 -6.94 -17.38
C MET A 72 -13.92 -8.31 -16.74
N ALA A 73 -12.66 -8.73 -16.68
CA ALA A 73 -12.28 -9.90 -15.91
C ALA A 73 -12.57 -9.68 -14.40
N PRO A 74 -12.99 -10.71 -13.65
CA PRO A 74 -13.29 -10.60 -12.21
C PRO A 74 -12.16 -10.01 -11.36
N SER A 75 -10.91 -10.32 -11.70
CA SER A 75 -9.73 -9.76 -11.04
C SER A 75 -9.55 -8.26 -11.33
N ALA A 76 -9.81 -7.82 -12.57
CA ALA A 76 -9.78 -6.40 -12.92
C ALA A 76 -10.85 -5.60 -12.15
N ILE A 77 -12.06 -6.14 -12.03
CA ILE A 77 -13.16 -5.56 -11.23
C ILE A 77 -12.70 -5.37 -9.77
N THR A 78 -12.12 -6.41 -9.19
CA THR A 78 -11.66 -6.40 -7.79
C THR A 78 -10.56 -5.35 -7.58
N LEU A 79 -9.62 -5.24 -8.51
CA LEU A 79 -8.55 -4.24 -8.46
C LEU A 79 -9.06 -2.80 -8.60
N PHE A 80 -10.03 -2.56 -9.49
CA PHE A 80 -10.64 -1.24 -9.62
C PHE A 80 -11.44 -0.85 -8.37
N LYS A 81 -12.16 -1.80 -7.76
CA LYS A 81 -12.82 -1.57 -6.47
C LYS A 81 -11.81 -1.21 -5.38
N LEU A 82 -10.72 -1.98 -5.26
CA LEU A 82 -9.67 -1.69 -4.28
C LEU A 82 -9.03 -0.31 -4.53
N ALA A 83 -8.77 0.05 -5.79
CA ALA A 83 -8.25 1.37 -6.15
C ALA A 83 -9.22 2.50 -5.73
N SER A 84 -10.53 2.32 -5.97
CA SER A 84 -11.57 3.25 -5.55
C SER A 84 -11.68 3.37 -4.02
N THR A 85 -11.57 2.25 -3.29
CA THR A 85 -11.57 2.24 -1.83
C THR A 85 -10.39 3.03 -1.27
N LEU A 86 -9.19 2.79 -1.79
CA LEU A 86 -7.98 3.52 -1.37
C LEU A 86 -8.07 5.02 -1.74
N ASP A 87 -8.68 5.34 -2.88
CA ASP A 87 -8.95 6.70 -3.31
C ASP A 87 -9.91 7.44 -2.35
N ALA A 88 -10.95 6.75 -1.89
CA ALA A 88 -11.92 7.25 -0.91
C ALA A 88 -11.28 7.47 0.46
N VAL A 89 -10.48 6.50 0.95
CA VAL A 89 -9.71 6.62 2.20
C VAL A 89 -8.76 7.83 2.17
N ARG A 90 -8.04 8.04 1.06
CA ARG A 90 -7.15 9.20 0.90
C ARG A 90 -7.89 10.53 0.95
N ARG A 91 -9.15 10.55 0.50
CA ARG A 91 -10.01 11.75 0.49
C ARG A 91 -10.81 11.93 1.78
N GLY A 92 -10.70 11.01 2.74
CA GLY A 92 -11.49 11.03 3.97
C GLY A 92 -12.97 10.70 3.77
N ASP A 93 -13.34 10.07 2.66
CA ASP A 93 -14.71 9.59 2.41
C ASP A 93 -14.90 8.21 3.03
N THR A 94 -14.87 8.17 4.37
CA THR A 94 -14.82 6.93 5.16
C THR A 94 -16.08 6.07 4.98
N ALA A 95 -17.25 6.70 4.81
CA ALA A 95 -18.51 5.99 4.59
C ALA A 95 -18.47 5.19 3.28
N ARG A 96 -18.06 5.84 2.20
CA ARG A 96 -17.89 5.19 0.90
C ARG A 96 -16.80 4.12 0.93
N ALA A 97 -15.68 4.40 1.58
CA ALA A 97 -14.60 3.42 1.71
C ALA A 97 -15.06 2.16 2.47
N ALA A 98 -15.81 2.32 3.56
CA ALA A 98 -16.35 1.22 4.35
C ALA A 98 -17.37 0.38 3.57
N GLU A 99 -18.18 1.00 2.71
CA GLU A 99 -19.10 0.27 1.82
C GLU A 99 -18.30 -0.54 0.78
N GLU A 100 -17.39 0.11 0.07
CA GLU A 100 -16.67 -0.50 -1.06
C GLU A 100 -15.71 -1.62 -0.62
N VAL A 101 -15.09 -1.52 0.56
CA VAL A 101 -14.09 -2.49 1.05
C VAL A 101 -14.68 -3.90 1.25
N THR A 102 -15.98 -3.98 1.55
CA THR A 102 -16.69 -5.27 1.72
C THR A 102 -16.88 -6.01 0.39
N GLY A 103 -16.94 -5.25 -0.72
CA GLY A 103 -17.13 -5.78 -2.06
C GLY A 103 -15.85 -6.22 -2.77
N VAL A 104 -14.69 -6.15 -2.10
CA VAL A 104 -13.39 -6.57 -2.63
C VAL A 104 -13.16 -8.06 -2.35
N ASN A 105 -13.10 -8.86 -3.41
CA ASN A 105 -12.87 -10.30 -3.30
C ASN A 105 -11.38 -10.64 -3.09
N ARG A 106 -11.00 -10.97 -1.86
CA ARG A 106 -9.63 -11.33 -1.47
C ARG A 106 -9.02 -12.47 -2.28
N SER A 107 -9.81 -13.46 -2.71
CA SER A 107 -9.25 -14.64 -3.43
C SER A 107 -8.76 -14.31 -4.84
N LEU A 108 -9.09 -13.13 -5.36
CA LEU A 108 -8.66 -12.64 -6.67
C LEU A 108 -7.45 -11.69 -6.59
N LEU A 109 -6.93 -11.44 -5.40
CA LEU A 109 -5.80 -10.55 -5.14
C LEU A 109 -4.49 -11.32 -5.00
N ARG A 110 -3.39 -10.69 -5.44
CA ARG A 110 -2.03 -11.08 -5.10
C ARG A 110 -1.68 -10.64 -3.68
N ALA A 111 -0.61 -11.20 -3.11
CA ALA A 111 -0.18 -10.88 -1.74
C ALA A 111 0.05 -9.37 -1.50
N GLU A 112 0.62 -8.65 -2.47
CA GLU A 112 0.82 -7.19 -2.39
C GLU A 112 -0.50 -6.42 -2.43
N GLU A 113 -1.45 -6.86 -3.24
CA GLU A 113 -2.76 -6.23 -3.40
C GLU A 113 -3.64 -6.51 -2.16
N GLU A 114 -3.51 -7.70 -1.58
CA GLU A 114 -4.14 -8.06 -0.31
C GLU A 114 -3.57 -7.22 0.86
N ARG A 115 -2.26 -6.98 0.86
CA ARG A 115 -1.62 -6.09 1.83
C ARG A 115 -2.23 -4.69 1.77
N LEU A 116 -2.47 -4.16 0.58
CA LEU A 116 -3.15 -2.87 0.37
C LEU A 116 -4.62 -2.90 0.83
N LEU A 117 -5.34 -4.01 0.61
CA LEU A 117 -6.70 -4.17 1.14
C LEU A 117 -6.71 -4.12 2.68
N ASN A 118 -5.78 -4.81 3.33
CA ASN A 118 -5.68 -4.79 4.79
C ASN A 118 -5.22 -3.41 5.32
N ALA A 119 -4.35 -2.70 4.59
CA ALA A 119 -4.01 -1.31 4.89
C ALA A 119 -5.23 -0.38 4.76
N ALA A 120 -6.06 -0.55 3.74
CA ALA A 120 -7.31 0.20 3.59
C ALA A 120 -8.24 -0.02 4.79
N ARG A 121 -8.39 -1.28 5.23
CA ARG A 121 -9.19 -1.63 6.43
C ARG A 121 -8.64 -0.98 7.70
N ALA A 122 -7.31 -0.97 7.86
CA ALA A 122 -6.67 -0.31 9.00
C ALA A 122 -6.93 1.21 8.99
N LEU A 123 -6.85 1.85 7.83
CA LEU A 123 -7.14 3.28 7.67
C LEU A 123 -8.63 3.59 7.91
N ILE A 124 -9.55 2.74 7.44
CA ILE A 124 -10.99 2.89 7.71
C ILE A 124 -11.25 2.77 9.22
N ALA A 125 -10.68 1.77 9.89
CA ALA A 125 -10.80 1.62 11.35
C ALA A 125 -10.26 2.85 12.08
N LEU A 126 -9.13 3.39 11.63
CA LEU A 126 -8.55 4.62 12.16
C LEU A 126 -9.48 5.82 11.98
N ASP A 127 -10.04 6.00 10.79
CA ASP A 127 -10.92 7.12 10.46
C ASP A 127 -12.30 7.00 11.16
N LEU A 128 -12.68 5.80 11.59
CA LEU A 128 -13.84 5.54 12.47
C LEU A 128 -13.51 5.71 13.96
N GLY A 129 -12.24 5.98 14.32
CA GLY A 129 -11.79 6.21 15.69
C GLY A 129 -11.34 4.97 16.46
N ASP A 130 -11.38 3.77 15.86
CA ASP A 130 -10.90 2.53 16.49
C ASP A 130 -9.39 2.36 16.28
N ARG A 131 -8.61 3.08 17.10
CA ARG A 131 -7.14 3.08 17.02
C ARG A 131 -6.51 1.72 17.31
N MET A 132 -7.07 0.98 18.25
CA MET A 132 -6.55 -0.34 18.63
C MET A 132 -6.70 -1.33 17.47
N LEU A 133 -7.90 -1.40 16.87
CA LEU A 133 -8.12 -2.22 15.69
C LEU A 133 -7.25 -1.77 14.51
N ALA A 134 -7.14 -0.46 14.28
CA ALA A 134 -6.28 0.08 13.25
C ALA A 134 -4.81 -0.35 13.40
N ALA A 135 -4.26 -0.28 14.62
CA ALA A 135 -2.89 -0.72 14.91
C ALA A 135 -2.72 -2.23 14.67
N GLN A 136 -3.67 -3.06 15.11
CA GLN A 136 -3.64 -4.51 14.92
C GLN A 136 -3.66 -4.89 13.43
N LEU A 137 -4.48 -4.21 12.64
CA LEU A 137 -4.57 -4.45 11.19
C LEU A 137 -3.34 -3.90 10.44
N ALA A 138 -2.75 -2.80 10.92
CA ALA A 138 -1.59 -2.14 10.31
C ALA A 138 -0.25 -2.85 10.52
N ALA A 139 -0.01 -3.38 11.73
CA ALA A 139 1.26 -4.00 12.09
C ALA A 139 1.76 -5.09 11.12
N PRO A 140 0.93 -6.03 10.63
CA PRO A 140 1.41 -7.06 9.69
C PRO A 140 1.64 -6.54 8.27
N VAL A 141 1.01 -5.44 7.87
CA VAL A 141 1.00 -4.96 6.47
C VAL A 141 2.07 -3.93 6.15
N LEU A 142 2.65 -3.27 7.15
CA LEU A 142 3.72 -2.31 6.92
C LEU A 142 5.01 -3.01 6.42
N PRO A 143 5.80 -2.40 5.52
CA PRO A 143 5.44 -1.27 4.67
C PRO A 143 4.48 -1.68 3.54
N THR A 144 3.65 -0.72 3.11
CA THR A 144 2.66 -0.84 2.04
C THR A 144 3.19 -0.33 0.69
N GLY A 145 4.28 0.46 0.69
CA GLY A 145 4.84 1.08 -0.51
C GLY A 145 4.23 2.46 -0.83
N SER A 146 3.28 2.93 -0.02
CA SER A 146 2.78 4.31 -0.06
C SER A 146 3.32 5.07 1.14
N GLY A 147 4.17 6.08 0.90
CA GLY A 147 4.75 6.88 1.98
C GLY A 147 3.70 7.54 2.89
N GLU A 148 2.53 7.89 2.35
CA GLU A 148 1.43 8.49 3.12
C GLU A 148 0.74 7.47 4.03
N PHE A 149 0.37 6.29 3.49
CA PHE A 149 -0.25 5.24 4.30
C PHE A 149 0.72 4.69 5.33
N ASP A 150 1.98 4.50 4.94
CA ASP A 150 3.03 4.02 5.82
C ASP A 150 3.27 4.98 6.99
N ALA A 151 3.25 6.29 6.75
CA ALA A 151 3.34 7.29 7.81
C ALA A 151 2.11 7.26 8.75
N ARG A 152 0.88 7.29 8.19
CA ARG A 152 -0.35 7.31 8.99
C ARG A 152 -0.50 6.05 9.84
N LEU A 153 -0.37 4.89 9.22
CA LEU A 153 -0.50 3.59 9.88
C LEU A 153 0.67 3.33 10.84
N GLY A 154 1.89 3.68 10.45
CA GLY A 154 3.08 3.56 11.31
C GLY A 154 2.91 4.34 12.61
N ARG A 155 2.43 5.60 12.54
CA ARG A 155 2.19 6.41 13.74
C ARG A 155 1.19 5.78 14.69
N VAL A 156 0.12 5.20 14.17
CA VAL A 156 -0.91 4.54 14.99
C VAL A 156 -0.36 3.29 15.67
N VAL A 157 0.38 2.46 14.93
CA VAL A 157 1.05 1.27 15.51
C VAL A 157 2.00 1.66 16.64
N VAL A 158 2.83 2.67 16.41
CA VAL A 158 3.81 3.14 17.40
C VAL A 158 3.11 3.79 18.61
N ALA A 159 2.13 4.66 18.39
CA ALA A 159 1.39 5.33 19.46
C ALA A 159 0.70 4.32 20.39
N GLU A 160 0.05 3.29 19.85
CA GLU A 160 -0.62 2.24 20.64
C GLU A 160 0.37 1.33 21.40
N ALA A 161 1.61 1.21 20.90
CA ALA A 161 2.66 0.44 21.54
C ALA A 161 3.49 1.26 22.55
N TRP A 162 3.50 2.59 22.46
CA TRP A 162 4.47 3.48 23.10
C TRP A 162 4.59 3.29 24.62
N ARG A 163 3.46 3.11 25.30
CA ARG A 163 3.41 2.96 26.76
C ARG A 163 3.81 1.57 27.27
N SER A 164 4.06 0.62 26.38
CA SER A 164 4.29 -0.78 26.72
C SER A 164 5.61 -1.24 26.14
N GLN A 165 6.63 -1.36 26.99
CA GLN A 165 7.98 -1.73 26.57
C GLN A 165 7.99 -3.01 25.73
N SER A 166 7.26 -4.05 26.14
CA SER A 166 7.17 -5.31 25.40
C SER A 166 6.55 -5.16 24.02
N ARG A 167 5.48 -4.36 23.89
CA ARG A 167 4.86 -4.09 22.58
C ARG A 167 5.78 -3.24 21.70
N LEU A 168 6.46 -2.26 22.29
CA LEU A 168 7.38 -1.40 21.56
C LEU A 168 8.61 -2.15 21.06
N SER A 169 9.18 -3.05 21.87
CA SER A 169 10.24 -3.97 21.42
C SER A 169 9.78 -4.90 20.30
N ALA A 170 8.56 -5.44 20.37
CA ALA A 170 8.02 -6.25 19.29
C ALA A 170 7.83 -5.46 17.98
N VAL A 171 7.46 -4.17 18.08
CA VAL A 171 7.40 -3.27 16.92
C VAL A 171 8.81 -3.00 16.36
N ASP A 172 9.81 -2.75 17.21
CA ASP A 172 11.20 -2.59 16.76
C ASP A 172 11.69 -3.84 16.01
N ASP A 173 11.51 -5.03 16.58
CA ASP A 173 11.89 -6.30 15.95
C ASP A 173 11.19 -6.50 14.59
N ALA A 174 9.89 -6.19 14.51
CA ALA A 174 9.12 -6.26 13.28
C ALA A 174 9.62 -5.27 12.20
N PHE A 175 10.07 -4.08 12.61
CA PHE A 175 10.65 -3.07 11.73
C PHE A 175 12.06 -3.46 11.26
N ARG A 176 12.91 -3.96 12.17
CA ARG A 176 14.26 -4.47 11.84
C ARG A 176 14.19 -5.63 10.87
N GLY A 177 13.29 -6.59 11.10
CA GLY A 177 13.07 -7.73 10.19
C GLY A 177 12.65 -7.33 8.77
N ARG A 178 12.20 -6.08 8.57
CA ARG A 178 11.83 -5.50 7.28
C ARG A 178 12.86 -4.47 6.75
N GLY A 179 13.99 -4.29 7.43
CA GLY A 179 15.04 -3.36 7.04
C GLY A 179 14.71 -1.88 7.26
N LEU A 180 13.74 -1.56 8.14
CA LEU A 180 13.33 -0.18 8.42
C LEU A 180 14.24 0.51 9.44
N GLY A 181 14.32 1.84 9.36
CA GLY A 181 15.08 2.68 10.29
C GLY A 181 16.59 2.74 10.01
N VAL A 182 17.00 2.50 8.75
CA VAL A 182 18.38 2.69 8.29
C VAL A 182 18.53 4.03 7.56
N ASP A 183 17.64 4.32 6.61
CA ASP A 183 17.60 5.60 5.88
C ASP A 183 16.42 6.46 6.36
N LEU A 184 16.71 7.55 7.06
CA LEU A 184 15.73 8.46 7.66
C LEU A 184 14.99 9.37 6.65
N GLY A 185 15.21 9.18 5.35
CA GLY A 185 14.52 9.93 4.29
C GLY A 185 13.00 9.80 4.31
N THR A 186 12.45 8.69 4.80
CA THR A 186 10.99 8.46 4.86
C THR A 186 10.42 8.60 6.28
N PRO A 187 9.16 9.06 6.45
CA PRO A 187 8.53 9.12 7.77
C PRO A 187 8.47 7.77 8.49
N LEU A 188 8.22 6.67 7.77
CA LEU A 188 8.19 5.34 8.37
C LEU A 188 9.58 4.92 8.90
N ASN A 189 10.66 5.23 8.17
CA ASN A 189 12.00 4.95 8.66
C ASN A 189 12.36 5.84 9.87
N ARG A 190 11.93 7.10 9.90
CA ARG A 190 12.09 7.96 11.08
C ARG A 190 11.34 7.40 12.28
N LEU A 191 10.10 6.93 12.10
CA LEU A 191 9.35 6.25 13.15
C LEU A 191 10.07 4.99 13.65
N ALA A 192 10.60 4.16 12.74
CA ALA A 192 11.34 2.97 13.13
C ALA A 192 12.63 3.30 13.90
N ALA A 193 13.37 4.32 13.50
CA ALA A 193 14.53 4.79 14.24
C ALA A 193 14.16 5.41 15.59
N LEU A 194 13.07 6.17 15.66
CA LEU A 194 12.55 6.73 16.92
C LEU A 194 12.21 5.61 17.93
N VAL A 195 11.51 4.57 17.46
CA VAL A 195 11.19 3.38 18.27
C VAL A 195 12.47 2.71 18.75
N ARG A 196 13.48 2.56 17.89
CA ARG A 196 14.77 1.98 18.27
C ARG A 196 15.47 2.78 19.36
N VAL A 197 15.58 4.11 19.20
CA VAL A 197 16.18 4.99 20.23
C VAL A 197 15.39 4.92 21.53
N ARG A 198 14.06 4.73 21.47
CA ARG A 198 13.25 4.57 22.66
C ARG A 198 13.46 3.23 23.37
N VAL A 199 13.71 2.15 22.63
CA VAL A 199 13.97 0.80 23.15
C VAL A 199 15.41 0.65 23.65
N ALA A 200 16.38 1.20 22.91
CA ALA A 200 17.81 1.16 23.14
C ALA A 200 18.39 2.60 23.02
N PRO A 201 18.41 3.37 24.13
CA PRO A 201 18.80 4.78 24.13
C PRO A 201 20.17 5.08 23.52
N GLU A 202 21.12 4.16 23.68
CA GLU A 202 22.47 4.21 23.14
C GLU A 202 22.51 4.26 21.60
N ALA A 203 21.48 3.74 20.93
CA ALA A 203 21.38 3.82 19.47
C ALA A 203 21.21 5.27 18.96
N GLY A 204 20.87 6.21 19.85
CA GLY A 204 20.75 7.63 19.54
C GLY A 204 22.04 8.43 19.66
N ASP A 205 23.09 7.89 20.29
CA ASP A 205 24.28 8.65 20.65
C ASP A 205 25.16 9.00 19.42
N ASP A 206 25.14 8.15 18.41
CA ASP A 206 25.90 8.32 17.15
C ASP A 206 25.11 9.06 16.06
N LEU A 207 23.86 9.46 16.33
CA LEU A 207 23.02 10.10 15.31
C LEU A 207 23.44 11.55 15.05
N PRO A 208 23.52 11.97 13.77
CA PRO A 208 23.71 13.37 13.41
C PRO A 208 22.63 14.27 14.03
N ALA A 209 22.99 15.51 14.36
CA ALA A 209 22.05 16.46 14.96
C ALA A 209 20.81 16.76 14.09
N SER A 210 20.94 16.68 12.76
CA SER A 210 19.80 16.78 11.83
C SER A 210 18.78 15.66 12.05
N ASP A 211 19.29 14.46 12.27
CA ASP A 211 18.50 13.24 12.39
C ASP A 211 17.79 13.21 13.74
N VAL A 212 18.48 13.61 14.80
CA VAL A 212 17.85 13.74 16.13
C VAL A 212 16.73 14.78 16.12
N ARG A 213 16.88 15.91 15.42
CA ARG A 213 15.77 16.88 15.24
C ARG A 213 14.60 16.26 14.50
N ALA A 214 14.87 15.52 13.42
CA ALA A 214 13.82 14.84 12.66
C ALA A 214 13.09 13.77 13.49
N LEU A 215 13.80 13.07 14.39
CA LEU A 215 13.19 12.16 15.37
C LEU A 215 12.37 12.92 16.41
N GLY A 216 12.85 14.08 16.88
CA GLY A 216 12.11 14.97 17.78
C GLY A 216 10.79 15.46 17.15
N ASP A 217 10.81 15.85 15.88
CA ASP A 217 9.61 16.23 15.13
C ASP A 217 8.60 15.08 15.04
N GLU A 218 9.08 13.87 14.80
CA GLU A 218 8.23 12.68 14.72
C GLU A 218 7.67 12.29 16.11
N ALA A 219 8.45 12.44 17.18
CA ALA A 219 7.97 12.24 18.56
C ALA A 219 6.85 13.22 18.93
N ARG A 220 6.99 14.50 18.55
CA ARG A 220 5.91 15.50 18.74
C ARG A 220 4.67 15.16 17.91
N ALA A 221 4.84 14.63 16.70
CA ALA A 221 3.72 14.15 15.88
C ALA A 221 2.97 12.95 16.51
N LEU A 222 3.61 12.19 17.40
CA LEU A 222 2.97 11.14 18.21
C LEU A 222 2.33 11.67 19.51
N GLY A 223 2.58 12.92 19.88
CA GLY A 223 2.16 13.51 21.16
C GLY A 223 3.15 13.28 22.30
N GLU A 224 4.40 12.92 22.00
CA GLU A 224 5.43 12.53 22.97
C GLU A 224 6.45 13.66 23.19
N ASP A 225 5.95 14.83 23.60
CA ASP A 225 6.74 16.06 23.74
C ASP A 225 7.88 15.94 24.77
N ALA A 226 7.65 15.19 25.85
CA ALA A 226 8.68 14.95 26.87
C ALA A 226 9.88 14.20 26.29
N PHE A 227 9.63 13.20 25.44
CA PHE A 227 10.70 12.45 24.77
C PHE A 227 11.38 13.28 23.69
N ALA A 228 10.64 14.12 22.96
CA ALA A 228 11.21 15.05 22.01
C ALA A 228 12.19 16.03 22.69
N ALA A 229 11.83 16.58 23.84
CA ALA A 229 12.69 17.46 24.62
C ALA A 229 13.94 16.72 25.15
N GLU A 230 13.79 15.47 25.58
CA GLU A 230 14.91 14.63 26.00
C GLU A 230 15.93 14.43 24.86
N LEU A 231 15.47 14.11 23.65
CA LEU A 231 16.32 13.97 22.47
C LEU A 231 17.11 15.26 22.17
N GLU A 232 16.44 16.42 22.19
CA GLU A 232 17.10 17.71 21.96
C GLU A 232 18.16 18.04 23.02
N THR A 233 17.89 17.74 24.29
CA THR A 233 18.85 17.99 25.38
C THR A 233 20.10 17.14 25.23
N ARG A 234 19.97 15.86 24.86
CA ARG A 234 21.12 14.99 24.57
C ARG A 234 21.97 15.54 23.43
N THR A 235 21.35 15.94 22.32
CA THR A 235 22.09 16.51 21.18
C THR A 235 22.91 17.74 21.56
N ARG A 236 22.35 18.64 22.39
CA ARG A 236 23.10 19.81 22.87
C ARG A 236 24.29 19.40 23.73
N ALA A 237 24.12 18.44 24.63
CA ALA A 237 25.21 17.96 25.48
C ALA A 237 26.37 17.37 24.68
N THR A 238 26.09 16.68 23.57
CA THR A 238 27.12 16.12 22.67
C THR A 238 27.86 17.19 21.86
N MET A 239 27.22 18.30 21.50
CA MET A 239 27.89 19.41 20.78
C MET A 239 28.88 20.23 21.64
N TYR A 240 28.75 20.18 22.97
CA TYR A 240 29.61 20.92 23.91
C TYR A 240 30.71 20.06 24.53
N ARG A 241 30.87 18.80 24.10
CA ARG A 241 32.00 17.93 24.43
C ARG A 241 33.03 17.98 23.31
#